data_AF-A0A419GWA5-F1
#
_entry.id   AF-A0A419GWA5-F1
#
_cell.length_a   1.000
_cell.length_b   1.000
_cell.length_c   1.000
_cell.angle_alpha   90.00
_cell.angle_beta   90.00
_cell.angle_gamma   90.00
#
_symmetry.space_group_name_H-M   'P 1'
#
loop_
_entity.id
_entity.type
_entity.pdbx_description
1 polymer ?
#
loop_
_entity_poly.entity_id
_entity_poly.type
_entity_poly.pdbx_seq_one_letter_code
_entity_poly.pdbx_strand_id
1 'polypeptide(L)'
;MGSEDDTVIMPRDDEPPGEPPGDGPENGPEGLDKRSERYVVIGMVIAVIIVAGLLVLLIRACGGDEPAPQSRTVTQTVTDTRTVTPTTATQARTQEAERDRLDLRSVNWKSEVGAQPMVREVEDVIYADLDGDGQEDALVLVRHEGSGGYLDYYVYKADGTALRLLFEKTGVDQGRVELASIPRSFVETSAVYAPEDPVCCPSRLQLITYTWSSSAGSFVESDVKVVPNPDL
;
A
#
# COMPACT_ATOMS: atom_id res chain seq x y z
N MET A 1 65.84 -43.99 9.91
CA MET A 1 65.10 -44.96 9.08
C MET A 1 63.92 -45.45 9.90
N GLY A 2 62.70 -45.21 9.43
CA GLY A 2 61.45 -45.58 10.11
C GLY A 2 60.48 -44.40 10.19
N SER A 3 59.92 -44.00 9.04
CA SER A 3 58.75 -43.13 8.95
C SER A 3 57.56 -44.02 8.67
N GLU A 4 56.66 -44.16 9.64
CA GLU A 4 55.40 -44.88 9.49
C GLU A 4 54.31 -43.85 9.14
N ASP A 5 53.91 -43.86 7.87
CA ASP A 5 52.76 -43.13 7.33
C ASP A 5 51.48 -43.90 7.68
N ASP A 6 50.75 -43.42 8.69
CA ASP A 6 49.38 -43.88 8.99
C ASP A 6 48.41 -43.27 7.98
N THR A 7 48.15 -44.03 6.90
CA THR A 7 47.11 -43.70 5.92
C THR A 7 45.76 -44.16 6.46
N VAL A 8 44.97 -43.23 6.97
CA VAL A 8 43.57 -43.47 7.36
C VAL A 8 42.75 -43.71 6.09
N ILE A 9 42.40 -44.97 5.84
CA ILE A 9 41.43 -45.37 4.81
C ILE A 9 40.03 -45.11 5.37
N MET A 10 39.37 -44.06 4.89
CA MET A 10 37.94 -43.85 5.10
C MET A 10 37.14 -44.94 4.35
N PRO A 11 36.14 -45.58 4.98
CA PRO A 11 35.22 -46.45 4.27
C PRO A 11 34.42 -45.64 3.24
N ARG A 12 34.31 -46.17 2.02
CA ARG A 12 33.41 -45.67 0.99
C ARG A 12 31.99 -45.96 1.46
N ASP A 13 31.21 -44.91 1.66
CA ASP A 13 29.77 -45.02 1.85
C ASP A 13 29.14 -45.66 0.60
N ASP A 14 28.43 -46.75 0.85
CA ASP A 14 27.64 -47.48 -0.13
C ASP A 14 26.62 -46.55 -0.80
N GLU A 15 26.75 -46.42 -2.12
CA GLU A 15 25.82 -45.72 -2.99
C GLU A 15 24.44 -46.40 -2.90
N PRO A 16 23.34 -45.68 -2.61
CA PRO A 16 22.02 -46.28 -2.59
C PRO A 16 21.61 -46.73 -4.00
N PRO A 17 20.85 -47.84 -4.13
CA PRO A 17 20.44 -48.38 -5.42
C PRO A 17 19.62 -47.34 -6.20
N GLY A 18 20.04 -47.12 -7.45
CA GLY A 18 19.39 -46.20 -8.39
C GLY A 18 17.90 -46.47 -8.51
N GLU A 19 17.12 -45.40 -8.45
CA GLU A 19 15.69 -45.43 -8.69
C GLU A 19 15.38 -45.99 -10.08
N PRO A 20 14.33 -46.83 -10.22
CA PRO A 20 13.89 -47.28 -11.53
C PRO A 20 13.43 -46.08 -12.38
N PRO A 21 13.62 -46.12 -13.70
CA PRO A 21 13.10 -45.09 -14.59
C PRO A 21 11.57 -45.04 -14.44
N GLY A 22 11.07 -43.93 -13.90
CA GLY A 22 9.64 -43.67 -13.80
C GLY A 22 9.04 -43.60 -15.20
N ASP A 23 8.08 -44.47 -15.47
CA ASP A 23 7.27 -44.45 -16.67
C ASP A 23 6.69 -43.04 -16.88
N GLY A 24 7.01 -42.48 -18.04
CA GLY A 24 6.60 -41.13 -18.40
C GLY A 24 5.08 -40.97 -18.38
N PRO A 25 4.58 -39.76 -18.07
CA PRO A 25 3.15 -39.51 -18.13
C PRO A 25 2.65 -39.72 -19.56
N GLU A 26 1.74 -40.67 -19.72
CA GLU A 26 0.90 -40.83 -20.90
C GLU A 26 0.24 -39.49 -21.22
N ASN A 27 0.61 -38.95 -22.39
CA ASN A 27 -0.08 -37.83 -23.00
C ASN A 27 -1.48 -38.27 -23.42
N GLY A 28 -2.43 -38.17 -22.50
CA GLY A 28 -3.86 -38.29 -22.79
C GLY A 28 -4.37 -37.03 -23.51
N PRO A 29 -5.01 -37.17 -24.68
CA PRO A 29 -5.62 -36.03 -25.36
C PRO A 29 -6.95 -35.64 -24.70
N GLU A 30 -7.16 -34.32 -24.61
CA GLU A 30 -8.47 -33.65 -24.60
C GLU A 30 -9.34 -33.77 -23.34
N GLY A 31 -8.93 -33.04 -22.30
CA GLY A 31 -9.82 -32.50 -21.28
C GLY A 31 -10.11 -31.01 -21.54
N LEU A 32 -10.79 -30.71 -22.65
CA LEU A 32 -11.36 -29.39 -22.90
C LEU A 32 -12.41 -29.07 -21.82
N ASP A 33 -12.10 -28.00 -21.08
CA ASP A 33 -12.96 -26.86 -20.77
C ASP A 33 -14.13 -26.95 -19.77
N LYS A 34 -13.84 -27.29 -18.50
CA LYS A 34 -14.68 -26.87 -17.35
C LYS A 34 -14.32 -25.50 -16.75
N ARG A 35 -13.22 -24.88 -17.21
CA ARG A 35 -12.79 -23.54 -16.76
C ARG A 35 -13.41 -22.42 -17.60
N SER A 36 -13.80 -22.69 -18.85
CA SER A 36 -14.41 -21.70 -19.77
C SER A 36 -15.83 -21.30 -19.36
N GLU A 37 -16.63 -22.22 -18.81
CA GLU A 37 -17.99 -21.93 -18.34
C GLU A 37 -18.04 -20.82 -17.28
N ARG A 38 -17.03 -20.75 -16.39
CA ARG A 38 -17.01 -19.71 -15.33
C ARG A 38 -16.71 -18.32 -15.89
N TYR A 39 -15.92 -18.22 -16.96
CA TYR A 39 -15.61 -16.94 -17.58
C TYR A 39 -16.77 -16.41 -18.45
N VAL A 40 -17.58 -17.30 -19.05
CA VAL A 40 -18.78 -16.89 -19.79
C VAL A 40 -19.83 -16.28 -18.86
N VAL A 41 -20.05 -16.86 -17.67
CA VAL A 41 -21.00 -16.29 -16.70
C VAL A 41 -20.53 -14.93 -16.16
N ILE A 42 -19.23 -14.79 -15.83
CA ILE A 42 -18.67 -13.51 -15.34
C ILE A 42 -18.73 -12.43 -16.43
N GLY A 43 -18.41 -12.78 -17.68
CA GLY A 43 -18.48 -11.84 -18.81
C GLY A 43 -19.91 -11.33 -19.06
N MET A 44 -20.92 -12.20 -18.93
CA MET A 44 -22.32 -11.83 -19.15
C MET A 44 -22.85 -10.88 -18.07
N VAL A 45 -22.45 -11.05 -16.81
CA VAL A 45 -22.83 -10.15 -15.71
C VAL A 45 -22.23 -8.75 -15.89
N ILE A 46 -20.96 -8.67 -16.29
CA ILE A 46 -20.28 -7.39 -16.55
C ILE A 46 -20.95 -6.64 -17.72
N ALA A 47 -21.30 -7.35 -18.80
CA ALA A 47 -21.98 -6.74 -19.95
C ALA A 47 -23.36 -6.15 -19.58
N VAL A 48 -24.15 -6.84 -18.73
CA VAL A 48 -25.45 -6.34 -18.26
C VAL A 48 -25.29 -5.09 -17.39
N ILE A 49 -24.28 -5.05 -16.51
CA ILE A 49 -24.01 -3.88 -15.66
C ILE A 49 -23.59 -2.66 -16.51
N ILE A 50 -22.75 -2.86 -17.54
CA ILE A 50 -22.33 -1.78 -18.44
C ILE A 50 -23.53 -1.21 -19.21
N VAL A 51 -24.39 -2.07 -19.75
CA VAL A 51 -25.58 -1.62 -20.50
C VAL A 51 -26.57 -0.90 -19.58
N ALA A 52 -26.80 -1.40 -18.35
CA ALA A 52 -27.65 -0.73 -17.37
C ALA A 52 -27.07 0.63 -16.93
N GLY A 53 -25.75 0.71 -16.72
CA GLY A 53 -25.06 1.97 -16.39
C GLY A 53 -25.14 3.00 -17.51
N LEU A 54 -24.94 2.59 -18.76
CA LEU A 54 -25.10 3.46 -19.94
C LEU A 54 -26.53 3.96 -20.11
N LEU A 55 -27.53 3.11 -19.85
CA LEU A 55 -28.93 3.49 -19.90
C LEU A 55 -29.29 4.55 -18.84
N VAL A 56 -28.75 4.43 -17.61
CA VAL A 56 -28.93 5.44 -16.56
C VAL A 56 -28.21 6.75 -16.90
N LEU A 57 -27.03 6.68 -17.54
CA LEU A 57 -26.28 7.87 -17.95
C LEU A 57 -27.01 8.66 -19.05
N LEU A 58 -27.65 7.97 -20.00
CA LEU A 58 -28.42 8.61 -21.08
C LEU A 58 -29.70 9.30 -20.58
N ILE A 59 -30.32 8.82 -19.50
CA ILE A 59 -31.51 9.47 -18.92
C ILE A 59 -31.16 10.79 -18.22
N ARG A 60 -29.90 11.00 -17.79
CA ARG A 60 -29.47 12.27 -17.17
C ARG A 60 -28.98 13.34 -18.15
N ALA A 61 -28.88 13.04 -19.44
CA ALA A 61 -28.36 13.98 -20.45
C ALA A 61 -29.43 14.92 -21.07
N CYS A 62 -30.69 14.85 -20.65
CA CYS A 62 -31.74 15.76 -21.11
C CYS A 62 -32.35 16.55 -19.95
N GLY A 63 -31.90 17.79 -19.77
CA GLY A 63 -32.67 18.80 -19.03
C GLY A 63 -31.82 19.89 -18.39
N GLY A 64 -31.82 21.08 -18.99
CA GLY A 64 -31.46 22.31 -18.29
C GLY A 64 -30.77 23.36 -19.14
N ASP A 65 -31.53 24.12 -19.94
CA ASP A 65 -31.10 25.43 -20.43
C ASP A 65 -30.99 26.39 -19.24
N GLU A 66 -29.78 26.79 -18.85
CA GLU A 66 -29.57 27.77 -17.79
C GLU A 66 -29.09 29.12 -18.36
N PRO A 67 -29.82 30.23 -18.11
CA PRO A 67 -29.51 31.55 -18.67
C PRO A 67 -28.34 32.25 -17.96
N ALA A 68 -27.69 33.14 -18.71
CA ALA A 68 -26.47 33.86 -18.39
C ALA A 68 -26.42 34.55 -17.00
N PRO A 69 -25.23 34.63 -16.36
CA PRO A 69 -25.06 35.26 -15.06
C PRO A 69 -25.15 36.80 -15.18
N GLN A 70 -26.12 37.39 -14.48
CA GLN A 70 -26.15 38.83 -14.22
C GLN A 70 -25.27 39.16 -13.01
N SER A 71 -24.20 39.91 -13.25
CA SER A 71 -23.38 40.51 -12.19
C SER A 71 -24.20 41.57 -11.42
N ARG A 72 -24.57 41.27 -10.18
CA ARG A 72 -25.05 42.27 -9.21
C ARG A 72 -23.95 42.58 -8.20
N THR A 73 -23.46 43.81 -8.24
CA THR A 73 -22.63 44.40 -7.18
C THR A 73 -23.51 44.68 -5.96
N VAL A 74 -23.30 43.92 -4.88
CA VAL A 74 -23.93 44.18 -3.58
C VAL A 74 -22.90 44.85 -2.67
N THR A 75 -23.13 46.13 -2.38
CA THR A 75 -22.41 46.86 -1.33
C THR A 75 -22.92 46.38 0.03
N GLN A 76 -22.10 45.67 0.79
CA GLN A 76 -22.44 45.28 2.17
C GLN A 76 -21.92 46.33 3.16
N THR A 77 -22.83 46.95 3.90
CA THR A 77 -22.54 47.76 5.08
C THR A 77 -22.31 46.81 6.26
N VAL A 78 -21.07 46.73 6.75
CA VAL A 78 -20.75 45.96 7.96
C VAL A 78 -20.96 46.86 9.17
N THR A 79 -21.97 46.53 9.99
CA THR A 79 -22.09 46.97 11.38
C THR A 79 -22.18 45.69 12.20
N ASP A 80 -21.12 45.31 12.92
CA ASP A 80 -21.17 44.19 13.86
C ASP A 80 -20.63 44.63 15.22
N THR A 81 -21.57 44.90 16.13
CA THR A 81 -21.33 44.99 17.57
C THR A 81 -21.66 43.62 18.15
N ARG A 82 -20.64 42.81 18.43
CA ARG A 82 -20.81 41.57 19.22
C ARG A 82 -19.94 41.57 20.47
N THR A 83 -20.64 41.73 21.59
CA THR A 83 -20.22 41.39 22.94
C THR A 83 -19.86 39.91 23.00
N VAL A 84 -18.60 39.61 23.32
CA VAL A 84 -18.08 38.24 23.46
C VAL A 84 -18.19 37.82 24.93
N THR A 85 -19.05 36.86 25.23
CA THR A 85 -19.14 36.17 26.53
C THR A 85 -18.13 35.00 26.54
N PRO A 86 -17.37 34.74 27.62
CA PRO A 86 -16.23 33.83 27.58
C PRO A 86 -16.61 32.34 27.56
N THR A 87 -16.12 31.64 26.54
CA THR A 87 -16.13 30.18 26.34
C THR A 87 -14.97 29.51 27.11
N THR A 88 -15.03 29.47 28.45
CA THR A 88 -13.92 28.88 29.24
C THR A 88 -14.12 27.41 29.61
N ALA A 89 -15.38 26.93 29.70
CA ALA A 89 -15.66 25.58 30.20
C ALA A 89 -15.44 24.45 29.15
N THR A 90 -15.55 24.75 27.86
CA THR A 90 -15.39 23.74 26.79
C THR A 90 -13.93 23.46 26.45
N GLN A 91 -13.06 24.48 26.51
CA GLN A 91 -11.64 24.34 26.18
C GLN A 91 -10.86 23.50 27.20
N ALA A 92 -11.25 23.52 28.48
CA ALA A 92 -10.60 22.74 29.52
C ALA A 92 -10.81 21.21 29.37
N ARG A 93 -11.99 20.77 28.88
CA ARG A 93 -12.25 19.33 28.66
C ARG A 93 -11.51 18.75 27.46
N THR A 94 -11.27 19.55 26.42
CA THR A 94 -10.51 19.10 25.25
C THR A 94 -9.02 18.93 25.58
N GLN A 95 -8.44 19.84 26.35
CA GLN A 95 -7.01 19.77 26.72
C GLN A 95 -6.66 18.58 27.62
N GLU A 96 -7.59 18.14 28.47
CA GLU A 96 -7.35 17.00 29.36
C GLU A 96 -7.39 15.67 28.59
N ALA A 97 -8.27 15.53 27.60
CA ALA A 97 -8.33 14.34 26.74
C ALA A 97 -7.13 14.22 25.79
N GLU A 98 -6.52 15.34 25.39
CA GLU A 98 -5.33 15.35 24.51
C GLU A 98 -4.05 14.98 25.27
N ARG A 99 -3.99 15.27 26.58
CA ARG A 99 -2.81 15.00 27.41
C ARG A 99 -2.50 13.52 27.62
N ASP A 100 -3.53 12.67 27.61
CA ASP A 100 -3.37 11.24 27.82
C ASP A 100 -3.28 10.46 26.49
N ARG A 101 -3.23 11.14 25.35
CA ARG A 101 -3.05 10.48 24.05
C ARG A 101 -1.61 10.03 23.87
N LEU A 102 -1.43 8.87 23.25
CA LEU A 102 -0.13 8.35 22.85
C LEU A 102 0.57 9.33 21.91
N ASP A 103 1.78 9.77 22.28
CA ASP A 103 2.68 10.49 21.38
C ASP A 103 3.35 9.48 20.43
N LEU A 104 2.97 9.51 19.15
CA LEU A 104 3.50 8.62 18.12
C LEU A 104 5.03 8.72 17.98
N ARG A 105 5.62 9.87 18.31
CA ARG A 105 7.07 10.08 18.23
C ARG A 105 7.84 9.41 19.37
N SER A 106 7.13 8.99 20.42
CA SER A 106 7.68 8.25 21.55
C SER A 106 7.62 6.72 21.37
N VAL A 107 6.94 6.24 20.33
CA VAL A 107 6.75 4.81 20.07
C VAL A 107 8.08 4.14 19.69
N ASN A 108 8.34 2.97 20.27
CA ASN A 108 9.44 2.11 19.84
C ASN A 108 9.02 1.33 18.59
N TRP A 109 9.09 1.98 17.43
CA TRP A 109 8.66 1.39 16.16
C TRP A 109 9.36 0.09 15.81
N LYS A 110 10.62 -0.09 16.23
CA LYS A 110 11.34 -1.37 16.01
C LYS A 110 10.63 -2.53 16.69
N SER A 111 10.18 -2.34 17.93
CA SER A 111 9.41 -3.35 18.65
C SER A 111 8.02 -3.53 18.06
N GLU A 112 7.36 -2.44 17.69
CA GLU A 112 5.97 -2.46 17.19
C GLU A 112 5.83 -3.25 15.89
N VAL A 113 6.71 -2.99 14.91
CA VAL A 113 6.65 -3.66 13.60
C VAL A 113 7.42 -4.97 13.55
N GLY A 114 7.96 -5.43 14.69
CA GLY A 114 8.80 -6.63 14.75
C GLY A 114 10.08 -6.53 13.94
N ALA A 115 10.68 -5.34 13.86
CA ALA A 115 11.96 -5.13 13.18
C ALA A 115 13.07 -5.90 13.91
N GLN A 116 13.93 -6.56 13.13
CA GLN A 116 15.05 -7.37 13.61
C GLN A 116 16.33 -6.90 12.92
N PRO A 117 17.38 -6.56 13.69
CA PRO A 117 18.66 -6.17 13.11
C PRO A 117 19.15 -7.22 12.10
N MET A 118 19.71 -6.76 10.98
CA MET A 118 20.24 -7.61 9.91
C MET A 118 19.21 -8.52 9.19
N VAL A 119 17.91 -8.36 9.44
CA VAL A 119 16.83 -9.08 8.73
C VAL A 119 15.86 -8.08 8.11
N ARG A 120 15.31 -7.21 8.95
CA ARG A 120 14.42 -6.13 8.53
C ARG A 120 14.48 -4.98 9.52
N GLU A 121 14.83 -3.79 9.07
CA GLU A 121 15.04 -2.63 9.92
C GLU A 121 14.05 -1.51 9.60
N VAL A 122 13.66 -0.75 10.63
CA VAL A 122 12.92 0.49 10.40
C VAL A 122 13.85 1.45 9.66
N GLU A 123 13.52 1.73 8.41
CA GLU A 123 14.26 2.64 7.54
C GLU A 123 13.94 4.10 7.89
N ASP A 124 12.65 4.41 8.00
CA ASP A 124 12.17 5.74 8.33
C ASP A 124 10.77 5.71 8.97
N VAL A 125 10.40 6.80 9.63
CA VAL A 125 9.05 7.05 10.12
C VAL A 125 8.63 8.47 9.78
N ILE A 126 7.64 8.57 8.91
CA ILE A 126 7.10 9.85 8.45
C ILE A 126 5.83 10.16 9.24
N TYR A 127 5.77 11.33 9.85
CA TYR A 127 4.61 11.80 10.61
C TYR A 127 3.84 12.87 9.83
N ALA A 128 2.54 12.63 9.62
CA ALA A 128 1.64 13.56 8.92
C ALA A 128 0.18 13.23 9.25
N ASP A 129 -0.72 14.20 9.17
CA ASP A 129 -2.17 13.95 9.22
C ASP A 129 -2.63 13.33 7.89
N LEU A 130 -2.71 12.00 7.85
CA LEU A 130 -3.00 11.25 6.64
C LEU A 130 -4.48 10.85 6.54
N ASP A 131 -5.23 10.82 7.65
CA ASP A 131 -6.66 10.53 7.66
C ASP A 131 -7.57 11.79 7.67
N GLY A 132 -7.01 12.95 8.01
CA GLY A 132 -7.68 14.25 8.04
C GLY A 132 -8.41 14.53 9.34
N ASP A 133 -8.10 13.83 10.43
CA ASP A 133 -8.70 14.07 11.75
C ASP A 133 -8.02 15.21 12.54
N GLY A 134 -6.96 15.81 11.97
CA GLY A 134 -6.19 16.89 12.57
C GLY A 134 -5.07 16.43 13.49
N GLN A 135 -4.83 15.12 13.61
CA GLN A 135 -3.75 14.54 14.41
C GLN A 135 -2.77 13.81 13.48
N GLU A 136 -1.51 13.74 13.89
CA GLU A 136 -0.51 13.01 13.10
C GLU A 136 -0.80 11.50 13.13
N ASP A 137 -0.62 10.87 11.97
CA ASP A 137 -0.44 9.45 11.76
C ASP A 137 1.06 9.17 11.53
N ALA A 138 1.47 7.90 11.69
CA ALA A 138 2.83 7.44 11.42
C ALA A 138 2.85 6.48 10.23
N LEU A 139 3.53 6.88 9.16
CA LEU A 139 3.90 6.02 8.04
C LEU A 139 5.29 5.42 8.33
N VAL A 140 5.31 4.15 8.73
CA VAL A 140 6.52 3.43 9.15
C VAL A 140 7.02 2.60 7.99
N LEU A 141 8.26 2.84 7.57
CA LEU A 141 8.93 2.13 6.48
C LEU A 141 9.91 1.11 7.05
N VAL A 142 9.82 -0.13 6.60
CA VAL A 142 10.66 -1.24 7.06
C VAL A 142 11.35 -1.92 5.88
N ARG A 143 12.67 -1.82 5.82
CA ARG A 143 13.48 -2.40 4.76
C ARG A 143 13.97 -3.78 5.15
N HIS A 144 13.83 -4.76 4.25
CA HIS A 144 14.46 -6.07 4.41
C HIS A 144 15.91 -6.05 3.92
N GLU A 145 16.77 -6.73 4.65
CA GLU A 145 18.15 -6.95 4.24
C GLU A 145 18.24 -7.96 3.08
N GLY A 146 19.23 -7.79 2.21
CA GLY A 146 19.46 -8.64 1.05
C GLY A 146 19.31 -7.90 -0.29
N SER A 147 19.51 -8.62 -1.40
CA SER A 147 19.60 -8.02 -2.74
C SER A 147 18.25 -7.58 -3.32
N GLY A 148 17.13 -8.06 -2.78
CA GLY A 148 15.79 -7.70 -3.26
C GLY A 148 15.34 -6.30 -2.82
N GLY A 149 15.94 -5.74 -1.77
CA GLY A 149 15.56 -4.40 -1.28
C GLY A 149 14.07 -4.26 -0.96
N TYR A 150 13.41 -5.33 -0.51
CA TYR A 150 11.96 -5.33 -0.26
C TYR A 150 11.59 -4.32 0.83
N LEU A 151 10.53 -3.57 0.58
CA LEU A 151 9.92 -2.66 1.53
C LEU A 151 8.61 -3.23 2.07
N ASP A 152 8.46 -3.21 3.38
CA ASP A 152 7.16 -3.23 4.03
C ASP A 152 6.87 -1.83 4.54
N TYR A 153 5.61 -1.42 4.54
CA TYR A 153 5.22 -0.18 5.17
C TYR A 153 3.83 -0.26 5.79
N TYR A 154 3.64 0.56 6.82
CA TYR A 154 2.47 0.54 7.68
C TYR A 154 2.03 1.97 7.97
N VAL A 155 0.73 2.21 8.04
CA VAL A 155 0.18 3.48 8.54
C VAL A 155 -0.51 3.21 9.87
N TYR A 156 -0.04 3.86 10.93
CA TYR A 156 -0.60 3.78 12.27
C TYR A 156 -1.19 5.12 12.69
N LYS A 157 -2.26 5.07 13.47
CA LYS A 157 -2.78 6.21 14.22
C LYS A 157 -2.80 5.94 15.72
N ALA A 158 -2.72 7.01 16.50
CA ALA A 158 -3.04 6.92 17.92
C ALA A 158 -4.58 6.86 18.10
N ASP A 159 -5.03 5.95 18.95
CA ASP A 159 -6.42 5.81 19.39
C ASP A 159 -6.44 5.80 20.92
N GLY A 160 -6.53 7.01 21.51
CA GLY A 160 -6.24 7.22 22.92
C GLY A 160 -4.79 6.85 23.25
N THR A 161 -4.60 5.87 24.14
CA THR A 161 -3.27 5.37 24.54
C THR A 161 -2.77 4.19 23.69
N ALA A 162 -3.55 3.73 22.71
CA ALA A 162 -3.23 2.58 21.89
C ALA A 162 -2.84 2.98 20.46
N LEU A 163 -2.11 2.11 19.77
CA LEU A 163 -1.91 2.19 18.34
C LEU A 163 -3.02 1.46 17.60
N ARG A 164 -3.44 2.02 16.47
CA ARG A 164 -4.35 1.38 15.53
C ARG A 164 -3.71 1.36 14.15
N LEU A 165 -3.61 0.17 13.57
CA LEU A 165 -3.19 -0.01 12.17
C LEU A 165 -4.32 0.44 11.23
N LEU A 166 -3.99 1.36 10.33
CA LEU A 166 -4.88 1.87 9.29
C LEU A 166 -4.65 1.22 7.93
N PHE A 167 -3.40 0.87 7.63
CA PHE A 167 -3.00 0.30 6.33
C PHE A 167 -1.69 -0.46 6.45
N GLU A 168 -1.55 -1.53 5.67
CA GLU A 168 -0.30 -2.28 5.56
C GLU A 168 -0.06 -2.73 4.12
N LYS A 169 1.22 -2.77 3.76
CA LYS A 169 1.71 -3.38 2.53
C LYS A 169 3.05 -4.04 2.82
N THR A 170 3.27 -5.24 2.26
CA THR A 170 4.50 -5.99 2.47
C THR A 170 5.07 -6.51 1.15
N GLY A 171 6.38 -6.74 1.12
CA GLY A 171 7.07 -7.37 0.00
C GLY A 171 7.14 -6.51 -1.26
N VAL A 172 7.21 -5.18 -1.11
CA VAL A 172 7.31 -4.27 -2.26
C VAL A 172 8.73 -4.26 -2.81
N ASP A 173 8.90 -4.84 -4.00
CA ASP A 173 10.20 -5.02 -4.65
C ASP A 173 10.83 -3.69 -5.07
N GLN A 174 12.10 -3.49 -4.67
CA GLN A 174 12.83 -2.21 -4.76
C GLN A 174 11.98 -1.00 -4.35
N GLY A 175 11.13 -1.18 -3.32
CA GLY A 175 10.07 -0.23 -2.97
C GLY A 175 10.58 1.10 -2.41
N ARG A 176 9.90 2.19 -2.73
CA ARG A 176 10.01 3.48 -2.05
C ARG A 176 8.63 4.01 -1.72
N VAL A 177 8.48 4.69 -0.59
CA VAL A 177 7.25 5.41 -0.27
C VAL A 177 7.58 6.84 0.14
N GLU A 178 6.82 7.79 -0.38
CA GLU A 178 6.96 9.22 -0.07
C GLU A 178 5.57 9.85 0.09
N LEU A 179 5.47 10.95 0.84
CA LEU A 179 4.23 11.73 0.89
C LEU A 179 3.91 12.31 -0.49
N ALA A 180 2.65 12.22 -0.89
CA ALA A 180 2.20 12.85 -2.12
C ALA A 180 2.04 14.36 -1.93
N SER A 181 2.14 15.13 -3.01
CA SER A 181 1.76 16.55 -2.98
C SER A 181 0.26 16.77 -2.81
N ILE A 182 -0.54 15.71 -2.93
CA ILE A 182 -1.98 15.71 -2.72
C ILE A 182 -2.25 15.41 -1.23
N PRO A 183 -3.13 16.16 -0.55
CA PRO A 183 -3.43 15.91 0.86
C PRO A 183 -3.89 14.48 1.12
N ARG A 184 -3.54 13.95 2.29
CA ARG A 184 -4.00 12.63 2.78
C ARG A 184 -3.68 11.48 1.82
N SER A 185 -2.53 11.60 1.18
CA SER A 185 -2.08 10.64 0.18
C SER A 185 -0.56 10.44 0.26
N PHE A 186 -0.12 9.24 -0.11
CA PHE A 186 1.28 8.90 -0.30
C PHE A 186 1.45 8.11 -1.59
N VAL A 187 2.66 8.06 -2.12
CA VAL A 187 2.99 7.36 -3.35
C VAL A 187 3.94 6.22 -3.04
N GLU A 188 3.55 5.00 -3.40
CA GLU A 188 4.44 3.85 -3.51
C GLU A 188 5.08 3.86 -4.90
N THR A 189 6.39 3.69 -4.97
CA THR A 189 7.13 3.38 -6.20
C THR A 189 7.72 1.98 -6.08
N SER A 190 7.52 1.12 -7.07
CA SER A 190 8.01 -0.26 -7.10
C SER A 190 8.52 -0.68 -8.48
N ALA A 191 9.39 -1.69 -8.52
CA ALA A 191 9.99 -2.18 -9.75
C ALA A 191 8.98 -2.91 -10.66
N VAL A 192 9.10 -2.70 -11.97
CA VAL A 192 8.39 -3.48 -13.00
C VAL A 192 9.39 -4.01 -14.03
N TYR A 193 9.64 -5.32 -13.97
CA TYR A 193 10.59 -6.01 -14.85
C TYR A 193 9.95 -6.44 -16.17
N ALA A 194 10.60 -6.12 -17.28
CA ALA A 194 10.40 -6.73 -18.59
C ALA A 194 11.18 -8.06 -18.67
N PRO A 195 10.83 -8.97 -19.60
CA PRO A 195 11.56 -10.23 -19.77
C PRO A 195 13.05 -10.07 -20.05
N GLU A 196 13.45 -8.93 -20.62
CA GLU A 196 14.83 -8.61 -21.00
C GLU A 196 15.60 -7.88 -19.89
N ASP A 197 14.91 -7.48 -18.81
CA ASP A 197 15.53 -6.71 -17.74
C ASP A 197 16.46 -7.59 -16.90
N PRO A 198 17.68 -7.13 -16.61
CA PRO A 198 18.49 -7.74 -15.56
C PRO A 198 17.77 -7.66 -14.21
N VAL A 199 17.95 -8.66 -13.34
CA VAL A 199 17.33 -8.73 -12.00
C VAL A 199 17.60 -7.48 -11.14
N CYS A 200 18.73 -6.81 -11.33
CA CYS A 200 19.07 -5.60 -10.58
C CYS A 200 18.32 -4.34 -11.04
N CYS A 201 17.79 -4.36 -12.26
CA CYS A 201 17.74 -3.16 -13.08
C CYS A 201 16.43 -3.13 -13.91
N PRO A 202 15.29 -2.84 -13.26
CA PRO A 202 14.00 -2.80 -13.95
C PRO A 202 13.94 -1.62 -14.93
N SER A 203 13.46 -1.86 -16.15
CA SER A 203 13.27 -0.82 -17.18
C SER A 203 12.12 0.14 -16.88
N ARG A 204 11.20 -0.26 -16.00
CA ARG A 204 10.01 0.51 -15.65
C ARG A 204 9.76 0.49 -14.15
N LEU A 205 9.07 1.52 -13.69
CA LEU A 205 8.61 1.67 -12.31
C LEU A 205 7.09 1.78 -12.30
N GLN A 206 6.45 1.18 -11.31
CA GLN A 206 5.04 1.38 -11.00
C GLN A 206 4.93 2.40 -9.87
N LEU A 207 4.10 3.43 -10.08
CA LEU A 207 3.76 4.43 -9.08
C LEU A 207 2.29 4.23 -8.71
N ILE A 208 2.01 3.89 -7.45
CA ILE A 208 0.67 3.75 -6.91
C ILE A 208 0.43 4.88 -5.93
N THR A 209 -0.57 5.73 -6.20
CA THR A 209 -1.03 6.70 -5.22
C THR A 209 -2.10 6.06 -4.33
N TYR A 210 -1.87 6.11 -3.03
CA TYR A 210 -2.83 5.72 -2.02
C TYR A 210 -3.43 6.97 -1.40
N THR A 211 -4.76 7.02 -1.30
CA THR A 211 -5.50 8.13 -0.69
C THR A 211 -6.41 7.62 0.41
N TRP A 212 -6.52 8.37 1.51
CA TRP A 212 -7.44 8.01 2.58
C TRP A 212 -8.90 8.00 2.13
N SER A 213 -9.60 6.91 2.43
CA SER A 213 -11.03 6.76 2.22
C SER A 213 -11.76 6.68 3.55
N SER A 214 -12.52 7.72 3.89
CA SER A 214 -13.31 7.76 5.13
C SER A 214 -14.42 6.71 5.18
N SER A 215 -14.94 6.28 4.02
CA SER A 215 -15.95 5.22 3.96
C SER A 215 -15.34 3.84 4.21
N ALA A 216 -14.09 3.62 3.80
CA ALA A 216 -13.35 2.39 4.05
C ALA A 216 -12.68 2.38 5.44
N GLY A 217 -12.39 3.56 5.99
CA GLY A 217 -11.55 3.70 7.18
C GLY A 217 -10.13 3.19 6.95
N SER A 218 -9.63 3.30 5.72
CA SER A 218 -8.34 2.81 5.24
C SER A 218 -7.87 3.62 4.02
N PHE A 219 -6.60 3.48 3.66
CA PHE A 219 -6.08 3.95 2.38
C PHE A 219 -6.52 3.01 1.25
N VAL A 220 -6.82 3.61 0.09
CA VAL A 220 -7.21 2.91 -1.13
C VAL A 220 -6.38 3.42 -2.30
N GLU A 221 -6.14 2.55 -3.28
CA GLU A 221 -5.49 2.93 -4.55
C GLU A 221 -6.38 3.93 -5.28
N SER A 222 -5.84 5.12 -5.56
CA SER A 222 -6.53 6.19 -6.25
C SER A 222 -5.98 6.42 -7.66
N ASP A 223 -4.72 6.08 -7.90
CA ASP A 223 -4.06 6.19 -9.21
C ASP A 223 -2.94 5.15 -9.33
N VAL A 224 -2.77 4.58 -10.53
CA VAL A 224 -1.70 3.62 -10.85
C VAL A 224 -1.08 4.00 -12.17
N LYS A 225 0.23 4.19 -12.19
CA LYS A 225 1.01 4.54 -13.39
C LYS A 225 2.21 3.63 -13.52
N VAL A 226 2.56 3.31 -14.76
CA VAL A 226 3.85 2.69 -15.08
C VAL A 226 4.65 3.67 -15.91
N VAL A 227 5.85 4.00 -15.46
CA VAL A 227 6.75 4.99 -16.08
C VAL A 227 8.10 4.35 -16.41
N PRO A 228 8.86 4.87 -17.37
CA PRO A 228 10.24 4.48 -17.57
C PRO A 228 11.07 4.70 -16.30
N ASN A 229 11.99 3.78 -15.97
CA ASN A 229 12.93 3.98 -14.88
C ASN A 229 13.95 5.07 -15.26
N PRO A 230 14.03 6.19 -14.52
CA PRO A 230 14.94 7.28 -14.85
C PRO A 230 16.42 6.97 -14.59
N ASP A 231 16.73 5.88 -13.88
CA ASP A 231 18.10 5.51 -13.50
C ASP A 231 18.81 4.63 -14.56
N LEU A 232 18.15 4.38 -15.71
CA LEU A 232 18.68 3.57 -16.82
C LEU A 232 19.00 4.38 -18.09
#